data_AF-A0A844G880-F1
#
_entry.id   AF-A0A844G880-F1
#
_cell.length_a   1.000
_cell.length_b   1.000
_cell.length_c   1.000
_cell.angle_alpha   90.00
_cell.angle_beta   90.00
_cell.angle_gamma   90.00
#
_symmetry.space_group_name_H-M   'P 1'
#
loop_
_entity.id
_entity.type
_entity.pdbx_description
1 polymer ?
#
loop_
_entity_poly.entity_id
_entity_poly.type
_entity_poly.pdbx_seq_one_letter_code
_entity_poly.pdbx_strand_id
1 'polypeptide(L)'
;MKNITCGQKEQLSVLFRRGQLSGLPVRNPAKLSEAAAARLIAAAAQVPFGTYRLVSERMRRRLLKLREGKRVRFEDCELEFMTEDIAMGLFWVAGRREYRDTVPALRMLHQRVRKMVAKGFLEYIPNWEICLLDADEADRLIAEGERKVAALLEK
;
A
#
# COMPACT_ATOMS: atom_id res chain seq x y z
N MET A 1 33.10 7.25 -5.95
CA MET A 1 31.89 6.42 -5.84
C MET A 1 31.26 6.67 -4.48
N LYS A 2 29.94 6.93 -4.40
CA LYS A 2 29.22 7.13 -3.13
C LYS A 2 28.20 6.01 -3.01
N ASN A 3 28.67 4.85 -2.58
CA ASN A 3 27.82 3.68 -2.38
C ASN A 3 27.91 3.27 -0.92
N ILE A 4 26.81 2.76 -0.37
CA ILE A 4 26.81 2.14 0.95
C ILE A 4 27.58 0.83 0.92
N THR A 5 28.19 0.46 2.04
CA THR A 5 28.83 -0.86 2.18
C THR A 5 27.79 -1.96 2.34
N CYS A 6 28.17 -3.23 2.09
CA CYS A 6 27.27 -4.38 2.32
C CYS A 6 26.78 -4.43 3.77
N GLY A 7 27.66 -4.18 4.74
CA GLY A 7 27.29 -4.15 6.16
C GLY A 7 26.31 -3.02 6.50
N GLN A 8 26.45 -1.84 5.88
CA GLN A 8 25.47 -0.76 6.05
C GLN A 8 24.11 -1.11 5.45
N LYS A 9 24.08 -1.78 4.30
CA LYS A 9 22.84 -2.26 3.69
C LYS A 9 22.13 -3.26 4.61
N GLU A 10 22.86 -4.21 5.18
CA GLU A 10 22.31 -5.20 6.12
C GLU A 10 21.76 -4.54 7.38
N GLN A 11 22.47 -3.57 7.96
CA GLN A 11 22.00 -2.82 9.13
C GLN A 11 20.71 -2.07 8.84
N LEU A 12 20.61 -1.40 7.68
CA LEU A 12 19.37 -0.75 7.25
C LEU A 12 18.23 -1.75 7.08
N SER A 13 18.49 -2.92 6.48
CA SER A 13 17.49 -3.99 6.34
C SER A 13 16.99 -4.51 7.69
N VAL A 14 17.87 -4.66 8.68
CA VAL A 14 17.48 -5.07 10.04
C VAL A 14 16.61 -3.99 10.70
N LEU A 15 17.03 -2.73 10.66
CA LEU A 15 16.27 -1.61 11.25
C LEU A 15 14.90 -1.46 10.59
N PHE A 16 14.82 -1.65 9.27
CA PHE A 16 13.57 -1.64 8.54
C PHE A 16 12.63 -2.78 8.97
N ARG A 17 13.12 -4.02 9.07
CA ARG A 17 12.33 -5.18 9.55
C ARG A 17 11.83 -5.00 10.99
N ARG A 18 12.56 -4.24 11.80
CA ARG A 18 12.16 -3.88 13.18
C ARG A 18 11.18 -2.72 13.24
N GLY A 19 10.80 -2.12 12.10
CA GLY A 19 9.93 -0.95 12.06
C GLY A 19 10.59 0.31 12.61
N GLN A 20 11.91 0.40 12.57
CA GLN A 20 12.68 1.54 13.11
C GLN A 20 13.13 2.51 11.99
N LEU A 21 12.87 2.16 10.73
CA LEU A 21 13.21 2.96 9.55
C LEU A 21 11.94 3.36 8.81
N SER A 22 11.76 4.65 8.54
CA SER A 22 10.60 5.24 7.85
C SER A 22 10.57 4.99 6.33
N GLY A 23 11.47 4.15 5.83
CA GLY A 23 11.84 4.03 4.43
C GLY A 23 13.09 4.84 4.08
N LEU A 24 13.52 4.75 2.81
CA LEU A 24 14.75 5.40 2.36
C LEU A 24 14.47 6.77 1.71
N PRO A 25 15.31 7.78 1.97
CA PRO A 25 15.15 9.13 1.42
C PRO A 25 15.55 9.23 -0.06
N VAL A 26 16.13 8.17 -0.61
CA VAL A 26 16.59 8.08 -2.00
C VAL A 26 15.89 6.92 -2.68
N ARG A 27 15.60 7.09 -3.97
CA ARG A 27 14.98 6.03 -4.78
C ARG A 27 15.81 4.75 -4.81
N ASN A 28 17.14 4.89 -4.78
CA ASN A 28 18.04 3.75 -4.79
C ASN A 28 19.01 3.80 -3.58
N PRO A 29 18.93 2.85 -2.64
CA PRO A 29 19.83 2.75 -1.49
C PRO A 29 21.32 2.76 -1.88
N ALA A 30 21.67 2.18 -3.03
CA ALA A 30 23.04 2.11 -3.50
C ALA A 30 23.65 3.49 -3.84
N LYS A 31 22.82 4.53 -3.99
CA LYS A 31 23.27 5.91 -4.25
C LYS A 31 23.51 6.71 -2.97
N LEU A 32 23.21 6.14 -1.80
CA LEU A 32 23.46 6.81 -0.53
C LEU A 32 24.97 6.80 -0.25
N SER A 33 25.52 7.93 0.22
CA SER A 33 26.92 7.95 0.66
C SER A 33 27.07 7.21 1.99
N GLU A 34 28.24 6.62 2.23
CA GLU A 34 28.53 5.92 3.50
C GLU A 34 28.27 6.81 4.73
N ALA A 35 28.67 8.08 4.68
CA ALA A 35 28.44 9.03 5.77
C ALA A 35 26.93 9.32 5.98
N ALA A 36 26.15 9.39 4.91
CA ALA A 36 24.69 9.55 5.03
C ALA A 36 24.03 8.26 5.56
N ALA A 37 24.53 7.09 5.15
CA ALA A 37 24.07 5.80 5.65
C ALA A 37 24.33 5.66 7.14
N ALA A 38 25.54 5.98 7.61
CA ALA A 38 25.90 5.94 9.01
C ALA A 38 24.99 6.84 9.86
N ARG A 39 24.72 8.07 9.41
CA ARG A 39 23.77 8.98 10.08
C ARG A 39 22.35 8.42 10.11
N LEU A 40 21.88 7.85 8.99
CA LEU A 40 20.55 7.26 8.91
C LEU A 40 20.41 6.06 9.84
N ILE A 41 21.41 5.17 9.89
CA ILE A 41 21.46 4.01 10.77
C ILE A 41 21.42 4.46 12.24
N ALA A 42 22.24 5.45 12.61
CA ALA A 42 22.27 5.97 13.97
C ALA A 42 20.93 6.61 14.38
N ALA A 43 20.30 7.38 13.49
CA ALA A 43 18.99 7.97 13.75
C ALA A 43 17.89 6.91 13.87
N ALA A 44 17.85 5.94 12.94
CA ALA A 44 16.88 4.86 12.95
C ALA A 44 17.04 3.95 14.18
N ALA A 45 18.26 3.71 14.66
CA ALA A 45 18.48 2.91 15.87
C ALA A 45 17.86 3.52 17.14
N GLN A 46 17.65 4.84 17.18
CA GLN A 46 16.98 5.53 18.29
C GLN A 46 15.45 5.48 18.21
N VAL A 47 14.89 5.12 17.04
CA VAL A 47 13.44 5.00 16.86
C VAL A 47 12.95 3.77 17.62
N PRO A 48 11.86 3.87 18.41
CA PRO A 48 11.27 2.71 19.08
C PRO A 48 10.89 1.58 18.11
N PHE A 49 11.04 0.33 18.57
CA PHE A 49 10.63 -0.85 17.80
C PHE A 49 9.16 -0.77 17.38
N GLY A 50 8.87 -1.10 16.12
CA GLY A 50 7.51 -1.13 15.58
C GLY A 50 6.88 0.23 15.29
N THR A 51 7.65 1.32 15.35
CA THR A 51 7.15 2.67 15.03
C THR A 51 6.58 2.74 13.61
N TYR A 52 7.31 2.19 12.65
CA TYR A 52 6.89 2.13 11.25
C TYR A 52 6.41 0.73 10.88
N ARG A 53 5.26 0.66 10.21
CA ARG A 53 4.73 -0.60 9.71
C ARG A 53 5.30 -0.91 8.34
N LEU A 54 5.64 -2.17 8.13
CA LEU A 54 6.13 -2.68 6.86
C LEU A 54 4.95 -3.00 5.93
N VAL A 55 5.13 -2.78 4.63
CA VAL A 55 4.15 -3.17 3.63
C VAL A 55 3.85 -4.67 3.72
N SER A 56 2.59 -5.00 3.96
CA SER A 56 2.11 -6.38 3.92
C SER A 56 2.23 -6.99 2.52
N GLU A 57 2.34 -8.32 2.43
CA GLU A 57 2.43 -9.02 1.14
C GLU A 57 1.19 -8.79 0.24
N ARG A 58 0.02 -8.55 0.83
CA ARG A 58 -1.19 -8.14 0.10
C ARG A 58 -0.99 -6.78 -0.57
N MET A 59 -0.53 -5.78 0.19
CA MET A 59 -0.24 -4.46 -0.33
C MET A 59 0.87 -4.50 -1.39
N ARG A 60 1.91 -5.31 -1.16
CA ARG A 60 3.03 -5.51 -2.09
C ARG A 60 2.54 -6.01 -3.45
N ARG A 61 1.73 -7.07 -3.46
CA ARG A 61 1.12 -7.61 -4.70
C ARG A 61 0.23 -6.58 -5.40
N ARG A 62 -0.56 -5.79 -4.67
CA ARG A 62 -1.42 -4.76 -5.27
C ARG A 62 -0.61 -3.61 -5.87
N LEU A 63 0.45 -3.15 -5.21
CA LEU A 63 1.36 -2.14 -5.76
C LEU A 63 2.04 -2.60 -7.06
N LEU A 64 2.46 -3.87 -7.12
CA LEU A 64 3.06 -4.45 -8.33
C LEU A 64 2.07 -4.44 -9.50
N LYS A 65 0.81 -4.88 -9.28
CA LYS A 65 -0.26 -4.79 -10.29
C LYS A 65 -0.50 -3.36 -10.77
N LEU A 66 -0.53 -2.39 -9.85
CA LEU A 66 -0.70 -0.97 -10.21
C LEU A 66 0.49 -0.42 -11.01
N ARG A 67 1.70 -0.90 -10.73
CA ARG A 67 2.90 -0.55 -11.48
C ARG A 67 2.86 -1.14 -12.89
N GLU A 68 2.50 -2.40 -13.04
CA GLU A 68 2.29 -3.07 -14.34
C GLU A 68 1.26 -2.33 -15.19
N GLY A 69 0.13 -1.93 -14.58
CA GLY A 69 -0.90 -1.09 -15.20
C GLY A 69 -0.52 0.38 -15.40
N LYS A 70 0.74 0.76 -15.13
CA LYS A 70 1.26 2.15 -15.25
C LYS A 70 0.46 3.20 -14.47
N ARG A 71 -0.23 2.77 -13.40
CA ARG A 71 -1.03 3.63 -12.52
C ARG A 71 -0.19 4.32 -11.45
N VAL A 72 0.87 3.65 -10.99
CA VAL A 72 1.90 4.19 -10.09
C VAL A 72 3.30 3.93 -10.65
N ARG A 73 4.30 4.67 -10.18
CA ARG A 73 5.70 4.51 -10.58
C ARG A 73 6.58 4.42 -9.35
N PHE A 74 7.34 3.33 -9.24
CA PHE A 74 8.38 3.11 -8.24
C PHE A 74 9.34 2.02 -8.74
N GLU A 75 10.60 2.09 -8.32
CA GLU A 75 11.66 1.11 -8.59
C GLU A 75 11.58 -0.09 -7.62
N ASP A 76 12.12 -1.25 -8.00
CA ASP A 76 12.09 -2.45 -7.14
C ASP A 76 12.79 -2.22 -5.78
N CYS A 77 13.84 -1.40 -5.78
CA CYS A 77 14.58 -1.03 -4.59
C CYS A 77 13.80 -0.09 -3.67
N GLU A 78 12.84 0.69 -4.18
CA GLU A 78 11.92 1.48 -3.36
C GLU A 78 10.95 0.55 -2.62
N LEU A 79 10.52 -0.56 -3.25
CA LEU A 79 9.64 -1.56 -2.65
C LEU A 79 10.33 -2.41 -1.57
N GLU A 80 11.67 -2.49 -1.57
CA GLU A 80 12.45 -3.19 -0.53
C GLU A 80 12.32 -2.49 0.83
N PHE A 81 12.28 -1.16 0.84
CA PHE A 81 12.25 -0.31 2.04
C PHE A 81 10.96 0.54 2.14
N MET A 82 9.85 0.03 1.58
CA MET A 82 8.58 0.77 1.60
C MET A 82 7.79 0.48 2.88
N THR A 83 7.43 1.53 3.61
CA THR A 83 6.51 1.44 4.77
C THR A 83 5.05 1.46 4.31
N GLU A 84 4.13 1.01 5.18
CA GLU A 84 2.69 1.06 4.89
C GLU A 84 2.24 2.48 4.54
N ASP A 85 2.74 3.50 5.23
CA ASP A 85 2.36 4.90 4.97
C ASP A 85 2.73 5.35 3.55
N ILE A 86 3.92 4.98 3.07
CA ILE A 86 4.35 5.28 1.70
C ILE A 86 3.46 4.53 0.70
N ALA A 87 3.19 3.25 0.94
CA ALA A 87 2.31 2.46 0.09
C ALA A 87 0.88 3.01 0.06
N MET A 88 0.34 3.45 1.20
CA MET A 88 -0.96 4.10 1.30
C MET A 88 -1.01 5.40 0.51
N GLY A 89 0.07 6.19 0.52
CA GLY A 89 0.22 7.36 -0.34
C GLY A 89 0.12 7.00 -1.83
N LEU A 90 0.81 5.93 -2.27
CA LEU A 90 0.75 5.45 -3.65
C LEU A 90 -0.66 4.93 -4.02
N PHE A 91 -1.30 4.18 -3.13
CA PHE A 91 -2.68 3.74 -3.34
C PHE A 91 -3.65 4.91 -3.44
N TRP A 92 -3.48 5.95 -2.63
CA TRP A 92 -4.30 7.14 -2.71
C TRP A 92 -4.14 7.87 -4.05
N VAL A 93 -2.90 8.02 -4.54
CA VAL A 93 -2.62 8.62 -5.84
C VAL A 93 -3.26 7.80 -6.97
N ALA A 94 -3.11 6.47 -6.92
CA ALA A 94 -3.71 5.56 -7.89
C ALA A 94 -5.24 5.67 -7.88
N GLY A 95 -5.86 5.51 -6.71
CA GLY A 95 -7.30 5.53 -6.55
C GLY A 95 -7.92 6.89 -6.92
N ARG A 96 -7.24 8.02 -6.65
CA ARG A 96 -7.72 9.34 -7.07
C ARG A 96 -7.70 9.50 -8.59
N ARG A 97 -6.67 8.98 -9.26
CA ARG A 97 -6.57 9.00 -10.71
C ARG A 97 -7.66 8.15 -11.35
N GLU A 98 -7.82 6.91 -10.87
CA GLU A 98 -8.91 6.04 -11.33
C GLU A 98 -10.26 6.69 -11.10
N TYR A 99 -10.53 7.20 -9.89
CA TYR A 99 -11.81 7.84 -9.60
C TYR A 99 -12.16 8.93 -10.61
N ARG A 100 -11.20 9.77 -11.03
CA ARG A 100 -11.41 10.82 -12.04
C ARG A 100 -11.72 10.24 -13.42
N ASP A 101 -11.03 9.18 -13.82
CA ASP A 101 -11.11 8.57 -15.14
C ASP A 101 -12.21 7.48 -15.25
N THR A 102 -12.83 7.10 -14.13
CA THR A 102 -13.82 6.02 -14.06
C THR A 102 -15.14 6.43 -14.74
N VAL A 103 -15.63 5.57 -15.63
CA VAL A 103 -16.95 5.72 -16.26
C VAL A 103 -18.08 5.73 -15.21
N PRO A 104 -19.17 6.48 -15.42
CA PRO A 104 -20.24 6.62 -14.42
C PRO A 104 -20.80 5.29 -13.88
N ALA A 105 -20.93 4.26 -14.73
CA ALA A 105 -21.43 2.94 -14.32
C ALA A 105 -20.55 2.29 -13.24
N LEU A 106 -19.24 2.25 -13.44
CA LEU A 106 -18.31 1.66 -12.47
C LEU A 106 -18.24 2.50 -11.17
N ARG A 107 -18.41 3.82 -11.25
CA ARG A 107 -18.54 4.67 -10.05
C ARG A 107 -19.77 4.28 -9.21
N MET A 108 -20.89 3.93 -9.85
CA MET A 108 -22.09 3.48 -9.13
C MET A 108 -21.85 2.14 -8.41
N LEU A 109 -21.13 1.21 -9.06
CA LEU A 109 -20.71 -0.05 -8.42
C LEU A 109 -19.85 0.22 -7.19
N HIS A 110 -18.82 1.07 -7.30
CA HIS A 110 -17.98 1.46 -6.16
C HIS A 110 -18.79 2.11 -5.02
N GLN A 111 -19.76 2.98 -5.34
CA GLN A 111 -20.65 3.56 -4.32
C GLN A 111 -21.52 2.51 -3.64
N ARG A 112 -21.99 1.51 -4.39
CA ARG A 112 -22.78 0.41 -3.84
C ARG A 112 -21.95 -0.44 -2.87
N VAL A 113 -20.72 -0.79 -3.24
CA VAL A 113 -19.76 -1.47 -2.35
C VAL A 113 -19.55 -0.66 -1.07
N ARG A 114 -19.28 0.66 -1.16
CA ARG A 114 -19.13 1.52 0.03
C ARG A 114 -20.34 1.46 0.96
N LYS A 115 -21.54 1.51 0.40
CA LYS A 115 -22.78 1.43 1.20
C LYS A 115 -22.91 0.08 1.90
N MET A 116 -22.54 -1.02 1.25
CA MET A 116 -22.59 -2.36 1.86
C MET A 116 -21.57 -2.51 3.00
N VAL A 117 -20.35 -1.98 2.83
CA VAL A 117 -19.34 -1.92 3.90
C VAL A 117 -19.86 -1.08 5.06
N ALA A 118 -20.37 0.12 4.79
CA ALA A 118 -20.87 1.02 5.84
C ALA A 118 -22.06 0.45 6.63
N LYS A 119 -22.86 -0.42 6.00
CA LYS A 119 -23.97 -1.13 6.65
C LYS A 119 -23.55 -2.43 7.35
N GLY A 120 -22.27 -2.81 7.29
CA GLY A 120 -21.75 -4.04 7.88
C GLY A 120 -22.09 -5.32 7.11
N PHE A 121 -22.58 -5.21 5.86
CA PHE A 121 -22.86 -6.36 5.01
C PHE A 121 -21.61 -6.91 4.32
N LEU A 122 -20.56 -6.10 4.23
CA LEU A 122 -19.23 -6.51 3.79
C LEU A 122 -18.22 -6.20 4.89
N GLU A 123 -17.11 -6.94 4.89
CA GLU A 123 -15.96 -6.61 5.73
C GLU A 123 -15.43 -5.21 5.41
N TYR A 124 -14.66 -4.62 6.33
CA TYR A 124 -14.07 -3.31 6.10
C TYR A 124 -13.10 -3.35 4.91
N ILE A 125 -13.41 -2.56 3.88
CA ILE A 125 -12.54 -2.36 2.71
C ILE A 125 -12.12 -0.88 2.69
N PRO A 126 -10.81 -0.58 2.74
CA PRO A 126 -10.32 0.79 2.61
C PRO A 126 -10.80 1.46 1.32
N ASN A 127 -11.14 2.76 1.38
CA ASN A 127 -11.69 3.46 0.23
C ASN A 127 -10.78 3.44 -1.02
N TRP A 128 -9.46 3.48 -0.83
CA TRP A 128 -8.53 3.39 -1.96
C TRP A 128 -8.64 2.04 -2.67
N GLU A 129 -8.92 0.95 -1.96
CA GLU A 129 -9.07 -0.38 -2.53
C GLU A 129 -10.36 -0.47 -3.32
N ILE A 130 -11.44 0.13 -2.80
CA ILE A 130 -12.72 0.25 -3.50
C ILE A 130 -12.56 1.02 -4.83
N CYS A 131 -11.82 2.13 -4.83
CA CYS A 131 -11.57 2.92 -6.04
C CYS A 131 -10.77 2.16 -7.12
N LEU A 132 -10.09 1.07 -6.75
CA LEU A 132 -9.29 0.27 -7.67
C LEU A 132 -10.02 -0.99 -8.16
N LEU A 133 -11.26 -1.24 -7.70
CA LEU A 133 -12.03 -2.39 -8.15
C LEU A 133 -12.38 -2.23 -9.63
N ASP A 134 -12.16 -3.28 -10.40
CA ASP A 134 -12.82 -3.41 -11.70
C ASP A 134 -14.31 -3.78 -11.53
N ALA A 135 -15.05 -3.82 -12.64
CA ALA A 135 -16.49 -4.12 -12.60
C ALA A 135 -16.76 -5.53 -12.02
N ASP A 136 -15.98 -6.53 -12.43
CA ASP A 136 -16.16 -7.92 -12.00
C ASP A 136 -15.81 -8.12 -10.51
N GLU A 137 -14.77 -7.44 -10.01
CA GLU A 137 -14.43 -7.37 -8.59
C GLU A 137 -15.54 -6.70 -7.79
N ALA A 138 -16.09 -5.58 -8.28
CA ALA A 138 -17.17 -4.87 -7.61
C ALA A 138 -18.48 -5.67 -7.57
N ASP A 139 -18.87 -6.31 -8.68
CA ASP A 139 -20.08 -7.12 -8.76
C ASP A 139 -20.01 -8.36 -7.87
N ARG A 140 -18.83 -9.01 -7.77
CA ARG A 140 -18.62 -10.12 -6.84
C ARG A 140 -18.85 -9.72 -5.38
N LEU A 141 -18.32 -8.56 -4.98
CA LEU A 141 -18.52 -8.01 -3.63
C LEU A 141 -19.98 -7.64 -3.39
N ILE A 142 -20.64 -7.06 -4.40
CA ILE A 142 -22.07 -6.72 -4.32
C ILE A 142 -22.91 -7.99 -4.10
N ALA A 143 -22.67 -9.04 -4.89
CA ALA A 143 -23.37 -10.32 -4.77
C ALA A 143 -23.13 -10.98 -3.40
N GLU A 144 -21.91 -10.86 -2.84
CA GLU A 144 -21.63 -11.31 -1.48
C GLU A 144 -22.46 -10.55 -0.43
N GLY A 145 -22.49 -9.22 -0.52
CA GLY A 145 -23.27 -8.39 0.38
C GLY A 145 -24.77 -8.68 0.29
N GLU A 146 -25.30 -8.89 -0.92
CA GLU A 146 -26.69 -9.27 -1.15
C GLU A 146 -27.05 -10.61 -0.49
N ARG A 147 -26.19 -11.63 -0.60
CA ARG A 147 -26.41 -12.92 0.07
C ARG A 147 -26.48 -12.76 1.59
N LYS A 148 -25.60 -11.93 2.17
CA LYS A 148 -25.60 -11.65 3.62
C LYS A 148 -26.86 -10.88 4.06
N VAL A 149 -27.36 -9.97 3.24
CA VAL A 149 -28.63 -9.28 3.49
C VAL A 149 -29.81 -10.25 3.46
N ALA A 150 -29.89 -11.11 2.44
CA ALA A 150 -30.96 -12.10 2.32
C ALA A 150 -31.01 -13.02 3.55
N ALA A 151 -29.86 -13.53 3.98
CA ALA A 151 -29.76 -14.38 5.17
C ALA A 151 -30.16 -13.69 6.49
N LEU A 152 -30.15 -12.35 6.55
CA LEU A 152 -30.64 -11.60 7.72
C LEU A 152 -32.15 -11.40 7.69
N LEU A 153 -32.77 -11.38 6.50
CA LEU A 153 -34.21 -11.19 6.32
C LEU A 153 -35.02 -12.49 6.45
N GLU A 154 -34.36 -13.64 6.30
CA GLU A 154 -34.96 -14.97 6.51
C GLU A 154 -34.95 -15.42 7.99
N LYS A 155 -34.51 -14.56 8.91
CA LYS A 155 -34.55 -14.75 10.37
C LYS A 155 -35.64 -13.91 11.02
#